data_AF-U4JYC6-F1
#
_entry.id   AF-U4JYC6-F1
#
_cell.length_a   1.000
_cell.length_b   1.000
_cell.length_c   1.000
_cell.angle_alpha   90.00
_cell.angle_beta   90.00
_cell.angle_gamma   90.00
#
_symmetry.space_group_name_H-M   'P 1'
#
loop_
_entity.id
_entity.type
_entity.pdbx_description
1 polymer ?
#
loop_
_entity_poly.entity_id
_entity_poly.type
_entity_poly.pdbx_seq_one_letter_code
_entity_poly.pdbx_strand_id
1 'polypeptide(L)'
;MLCALGADVSLLSEKGCYQYFYVFGVSSELKDIVQRGYGISPILSADTETRFLIAKQLISSGVDINQPNPTDGLNMPPIHSTILQDDLEGFNWLVRNGADLNIVYEQTGEDVLAFLNAMYLEHPTHNRQHMRELILNSPIIYSGS
;
A
#
# COMPACT_ATOMS: atom_id res chain seq x y z
N MET A 1 -8.99 -3.74 12.66
CA MET A 1 -7.57 -3.45 12.34
C MET A 1 -6.68 -4.59 12.80
N LEU A 2 -6.65 -4.98 14.08
CA LEU A 2 -5.83 -6.11 14.55
C LEU A 2 -6.09 -7.45 13.82
N CYS A 3 -7.35 -7.83 13.55
CA CYS A 3 -7.63 -9.08 12.80
C CYS A 3 -7.23 -9.02 11.31
N ALA A 4 -7.15 -7.82 10.72
CA ALA A 4 -6.72 -7.63 9.32
C ALA A 4 -5.19 -7.68 9.17
N LEU A 5 -4.47 -7.59 10.29
CA LEU A 5 -3.02 -7.69 10.39
C LEU A 5 -2.57 -9.12 10.74
N GLY A 6 -3.46 -10.11 10.65
CA GLY A 6 -3.18 -11.50 11.03
C GLY A 6 -2.96 -11.73 12.53
N ALA A 7 -3.16 -10.71 13.38
CA ALA A 7 -3.12 -10.89 14.83
C ALA A 7 -4.45 -11.52 15.29
N ASP A 8 -4.34 -12.64 15.98
CA ASP A 8 -5.46 -13.42 16.49
C ASP A 8 -6.20 -12.61 17.58
N VAL A 9 -7.14 -11.76 17.15
CA VAL A 9 -8.17 -11.25 18.06
C VAL A 9 -9.15 -12.39 18.20
N SER A 10 -9.25 -12.94 19.40
CA SER A 10 -10.03 -14.13 19.79
C SER A 10 -11.54 -14.11 19.47
N LEU A 11 -12.02 -13.16 18.66
CA LEU A 11 -13.42 -12.96 18.27
C LEU A 11 -13.72 -13.23 16.79
N LEU A 12 -12.79 -13.10 15.84
CA LEU A 12 -13.10 -13.27 14.40
C LEU A 12 -11.91 -13.85 13.61
N SER A 13 -12.17 -14.89 12.81
CA SER A 13 -11.22 -15.37 11.79
C SER A 13 -11.00 -14.33 10.69
N GLU A 14 -9.96 -14.50 9.86
CA GLU A 14 -9.69 -13.64 8.68
C GLU A 14 -10.95 -13.43 7.82
N LYS A 15 -11.64 -14.53 7.49
CA LYS A 15 -12.90 -14.51 6.74
C LYS A 15 -14.03 -13.79 7.50
N GLY A 16 -14.11 -14.00 8.81
CA GLY A 16 -15.08 -13.33 9.68
C GLY A 16 -14.83 -11.82 9.74
N CYS A 17 -13.57 -11.38 9.76
CA CYS A 17 -13.20 -9.97 9.70
C CYS A 17 -13.64 -9.36 8.36
N TYR A 18 -13.31 -10.01 7.23
CA TYR A 18 -13.78 -9.55 5.92
C TYR A 18 -15.31 -9.47 5.84
N GLN A 19 -16.03 -10.48 6.33
CA GLN A 19 -17.50 -10.46 6.35
C GLN A 19 -18.05 -9.31 7.19
N TYR A 20 -17.44 -9.02 8.34
CA TYR A 20 -17.83 -7.88 9.16
C TYR A 20 -17.69 -6.57 8.37
N PHE A 21 -16.52 -6.34 7.78
CA PHE A 21 -16.24 -5.17 6.94
C PHE A 21 -17.18 -5.07 5.74
N TYR A 22 -17.48 -6.18 5.07
CA TYR A 22 -18.43 -6.23 3.96
C TYR A 22 -19.87 -5.88 4.36
N VAL A 23 -20.33 -6.34 5.54
CA VAL A 23 -21.72 -6.13 5.99
C VAL A 23 -21.90 -4.76 6.64
N PHE A 24 -20.97 -4.36 7.51
CA PHE A 24 -21.10 -3.16 8.32
C PHE A 24 -20.33 -1.95 7.75
N GLY A 25 -19.46 -2.18 6.76
CA GLY A 25 -18.61 -1.15 6.18
C GLY A 25 -17.49 -0.71 7.11
N VAL A 26 -16.85 0.40 6.72
CA VAL A 26 -15.82 1.09 7.50
C VAL A 26 -16.49 2.21 8.28
N SER A 27 -16.40 2.20 9.61
CA SER A 27 -16.93 3.30 10.44
C SER A 27 -16.10 4.58 10.28
N SER A 28 -16.68 5.74 10.59
CA SER A 28 -15.99 7.02 10.61
C SER A 28 -14.76 7.01 11.52
N GLU A 29 -14.89 6.39 12.70
CA GLU A 29 -13.83 6.32 13.70
C GLU A 29 -12.67 5.46 13.19
N LEU A 30 -12.99 4.31 12.60
CA LEU A 30 -11.96 3.44 12.03
C LEU A 30 -11.26 4.11 10.84
N LYS A 31 -12.00 4.77 9.96
CA LYS A 31 -11.42 5.54 8.85
C LYS A 31 -10.42 6.58 9.37
N ASP A 32 -10.81 7.37 10.38
CA ASP A 32 -9.94 8.41 10.94
C ASP A 32 -8.68 7.83 11.60
N ILE A 33 -8.81 6.70 12.30
CA ILE A 33 -7.67 5.99 12.91
C ILE A 33 -6.71 5.51 11.81
N VAL A 34 -7.23 4.88 10.76
CA VAL A 34 -6.42 4.38 9.64
C VAL A 34 -5.73 5.54 8.93
N GLN A 35 -6.48 6.57 8.53
CA GLN A 35 -5.95 7.72 7.80
C GLN A 35 -4.84 8.44 8.59
N ARG A 36 -4.99 8.65 9.89
CA ARG A 36 -4.03 9.47 10.66
C ARG A 36 -2.88 8.66 11.25
N GLY A 37 -3.09 7.37 11.50
CA GLY A 37 -2.13 6.54 12.22
C GLY A 37 -1.33 5.60 11.33
N TYR A 38 -1.98 4.97 10.37
CA TYR A 38 -1.45 3.74 9.75
C TYR A 38 -1.35 3.79 8.23
N GLY A 39 -2.20 4.58 7.57
CA GLY A 39 -2.42 4.42 6.13
C GLY A 39 -2.85 2.99 5.78
N ILE A 40 -2.62 2.59 4.53
CA ILE A 40 -2.95 1.23 4.06
C ILE A 40 -1.76 0.27 4.05
N SER A 41 -0.52 0.75 4.22
CA SER A 41 0.70 -0.08 4.12
C SER A 41 0.66 -1.31 5.03
N PRO A 42 0.30 -1.22 6.33
CA PRO A 42 0.27 -2.38 7.21
C PRO A 42 -0.71 -3.47 6.77
N ILE A 43 -1.80 -3.08 6.12
CA ILE A 43 -2.80 -4.01 5.59
C ILE A 43 -2.24 -4.67 4.33
N LEU A 44 -1.62 -3.90 3.44
CA LEU A 44 -1.00 -4.45 2.24
C LEU A 44 0.18 -5.37 2.55
N SER A 45 0.91 -5.18 3.64
CA SER A 45 2.00 -6.09 4.03
C SER A 45 1.52 -7.40 4.68
N ALA A 46 0.22 -7.61 4.87
CA ALA A 46 -0.30 -8.88 5.39
C ALA A 46 -0.13 -10.00 4.36
N ASP A 47 0.28 -11.18 4.81
CA ASP A 47 0.39 -12.39 3.97
C ASP A 47 -0.97 -13.09 3.86
N THR A 48 -1.96 -12.37 3.31
CA THR A 48 -3.33 -12.88 3.16
C THR A 48 -3.98 -12.39 1.87
N GLU A 49 -4.81 -13.24 1.28
CA GLU A 49 -5.63 -12.89 0.10
C GLU A 49 -6.63 -11.78 0.40
N THR A 50 -7.03 -11.62 1.67
CA THR A 50 -8.00 -10.58 2.07
C THR A 50 -7.40 -9.19 2.16
N ARG A 51 -6.06 -9.03 2.14
CA ARG A 51 -5.37 -7.73 2.22
C ARG A 51 -5.92 -6.71 1.23
N PHE A 52 -6.09 -7.11 -0.02
CA PHE A 52 -6.58 -6.25 -1.09
C PHE A 52 -8.07 -5.95 -1.00
N LEU A 53 -8.86 -6.89 -0.49
CA LEU A 53 -10.29 -6.68 -0.29
C LEU A 53 -10.54 -5.65 0.80
N ILE A 54 -9.79 -5.73 1.91
CA ILE A 54 -9.88 -4.77 3.02
C ILE A 54 -9.34 -3.41 2.59
N ALA A 55 -8.17 -3.37 1.94
CA ALA A 55 -7.59 -2.13 1.43
C ALA A 55 -8.55 -1.41 0.47
N LYS A 56 -9.23 -2.14 -0.41
CA LYS A 56 -10.23 -1.57 -1.33
C LYS A 56 -11.40 -0.92 -0.58
N GLN A 57 -11.90 -1.54 0.48
CA GLN A 57 -12.99 -0.96 1.27
C GLN A 57 -12.56 0.31 2.01
N LEU A 58 -11.34 0.33 2.56
CA LEU A 58 -10.78 1.52 3.21
C LEU A 58 -10.65 2.69 2.25
N ILE A 59 -10.07 2.46 1.06
CA ILE A 59 -9.96 3.50 0.03
C ILE A 59 -11.35 3.97 -0.42
N SER A 60 -12.30 3.04 -0.59
CA SER A 60 -13.69 3.39 -0.96
C SER A 60 -14.40 4.20 0.13
N SER A 61 -13.98 4.09 1.39
CA SER A 61 -14.46 4.93 2.50
C SER A 61 -13.78 6.31 2.54
N GLY A 62 -12.79 6.54 1.69
CA GLY A 62 -12.03 7.78 1.57
C GLY A 62 -10.75 7.82 2.41
N VAL A 63 -10.15 6.67 2.71
CA VAL A 63 -8.74 6.61 3.13
C VAL A 63 -7.88 6.89 1.90
N ASP A 64 -6.94 7.82 2.02
CA ASP A 64 -6.01 8.16 0.95
C ASP A 64 -5.02 7.00 0.70
N ILE A 65 -4.96 6.55 -0.56
CA ILE A 65 -4.09 5.47 -1.02
C ILE A 65 -2.60 5.80 -0.88
N ASN A 66 -2.26 7.09 -0.84
CA ASN A 66 -0.89 7.58 -0.78
C ASN A 66 -0.45 7.89 0.65
N GLN A 67 -1.36 7.84 1.62
CA GLN A 67 -1.09 8.20 3.01
C GLN A 67 -0.01 7.29 3.60
N PRO A 68 1.16 7.82 3.99
CA PRO A 68 2.18 7.05 4.67
C PRO A 68 1.71 6.62 6.06
N ASN A 69 2.45 5.68 6.64
CA ASN A 69 2.27 5.26 8.02
C ASN A 69 3.18 6.10 8.95
N PRO A 70 2.70 7.17 9.61
CA PRO A 70 3.54 7.97 10.50
C PRO A 70 3.93 7.23 11.78
N THR A 71 3.26 6.12 12.13
CA THR A 71 3.47 5.42 13.41
C THR A 71 4.58 4.37 13.38
N ASP A 72 5.08 3.97 12.21
CA ASP A 72 6.19 3.01 12.09
C ASP A 72 7.59 3.66 12.14
N GLY A 73 7.66 4.99 12.16
CA GLY A 73 8.92 5.74 12.15
C GLY A 73 9.63 5.80 10.79
N LEU A 74 9.14 5.09 9.78
CA LEU A 74 9.57 5.21 8.39
C LEU A 74 8.78 6.32 7.70
N ASN A 75 7.49 6.47 8.00
CA ASN A 75 6.61 7.41 7.28
C ASN A 75 6.67 7.20 5.76
N MET A 76 6.79 5.94 5.36
CA MET A 76 6.98 5.55 3.96
C MET A 76 5.62 5.52 3.24
N PRO A 77 5.50 6.13 2.05
CA PRO A 77 4.30 5.97 1.24
C PRO A 77 4.05 4.48 0.93
N PRO A 78 2.78 4.04 0.82
CA PRO A 78 2.47 2.64 0.60
C PRO A 78 3.18 2.03 -0.61
N ILE A 79 3.33 2.79 -1.70
CA ILE A 79 4.01 2.31 -2.91
C ILE A 79 5.51 2.08 -2.72
N HIS A 80 6.21 2.95 -2.00
CA HIS A 80 7.63 2.73 -1.65
C HIS A 80 7.81 1.48 -0.78
N SER A 81 6.86 1.19 0.13
CA SER A 81 6.95 0.00 0.97
C SER A 81 6.91 -1.31 0.18
N THR A 82 6.17 -1.36 -0.94
CA THR A 82 6.14 -2.53 -1.83
C THR A 82 7.47 -2.74 -2.57
N ILE A 83 8.21 -1.68 -2.88
CA ILE A 83 9.55 -1.76 -3.48
C ILE A 83 10.56 -2.31 -2.45
N LEU A 84 10.50 -1.78 -1.22
CA LEU A 84 11.35 -2.22 -0.12
C LEU A 84 11.15 -3.71 0.15
N GLN A 85 9.89 -4.16 0.18
CA GLN A 85 9.49 -5.56 0.44
C GLN A 85 9.58 -6.49 -0.77
N ASP A 86 9.92 -5.97 -1.95
CA ASP A 86 9.89 -6.72 -3.22
C ASP A 86 8.52 -7.32 -3.58
N ASP A 87 7.44 -6.70 -3.10
CA ASP A 87 6.04 -7.13 -3.27
C ASP A 87 5.45 -6.62 -4.59
N LEU A 88 5.72 -7.35 -5.68
CA LEU A 88 5.21 -7.02 -7.00
C LEU A 88 3.68 -7.01 -7.06
N GLU A 89 3.02 -7.86 -6.29
CA GLU A 89 1.56 -7.94 -6.30
C GLU A 89 0.93 -6.71 -5.64
N GLY A 90 1.44 -6.32 -4.47
CA GLY A 90 1.06 -5.08 -3.78
C GLY A 90 1.30 -3.85 -4.64
N PHE A 91 2.46 -3.78 -5.30
CA PHE A 91 2.82 -2.70 -6.22
C PHE A 91 1.82 -2.59 -7.38
N ASN A 92 1.52 -3.70 -8.05
CA ASN A 92 0.54 -3.76 -9.13
C ASN A 92 -0.85 -3.31 -8.67
N TRP A 93 -1.26 -3.74 -7.48
CA TRP A 93 -2.56 -3.35 -6.92
C TRP A 93 -2.64 -1.85 -6.68
N LEU A 94 -1.61 -1.24 -6.07
CA LEU A 94 -1.55 0.20 -5.83
C LEU A 94 -1.64 1.00 -7.14
N VAL A 95 -0.84 0.63 -8.14
CA VAL A 95 -0.87 1.30 -9.46
C VAL A 95 -2.26 1.22 -10.09
N ARG A 96 -2.88 0.03 -10.10
CA ARG A 96 -4.22 -0.19 -10.68
C ARG A 96 -5.31 0.59 -9.96
N ASN A 97 -5.11 0.95 -8.68
CA ASN A 97 -6.05 1.73 -7.89
C ASN A 97 -5.67 3.21 -7.81
N GLY A 98 -4.76 3.69 -8.66
CA GLY A 98 -4.48 5.12 -8.82
C GLY A 98 -3.53 5.70 -7.78
N ALA A 99 -2.62 4.90 -7.24
CA ALA A 99 -1.52 5.43 -6.42
C ALA A 99 -0.68 6.43 -7.23
N ASP A 100 -0.25 7.50 -6.57
CA ASP A 100 0.59 8.52 -7.20
C ASP A 100 2.01 7.98 -7.40
N LEU A 101 2.45 7.88 -8.65
CA LEU A 101 3.78 7.41 -9.00
C LEU A 101 4.86 8.51 -8.86
N ASN A 102 4.46 9.77 -8.67
CA ASN A 102 5.36 10.90 -8.44
C ASN A 102 5.51 11.24 -6.95
N ILE A 103 4.85 10.50 -6.05
CA ILE A 103 4.98 10.75 -4.61
C ILE A 103 6.43 10.57 -4.18
N VAL A 104 6.90 11.49 -3.35
CA VAL A 104 8.26 11.48 -2.83
C VAL A 104 8.28 10.84 -1.45
N TYR A 105 9.23 9.93 -1.23
CA TYR A 105 9.54 9.45 0.11
C TYR A 105 10.39 10.48 0.84
N GLU A 106 9.81 11.16 1.84
CA GLU A 106 10.45 12.30 2.51
C GLU A 106 11.83 11.99 3.11
N GLN A 107 12.07 10.76 3.58
CA GLN A 107 13.35 10.41 4.19
C GLN A 107 14.50 10.32 3.18
N THR A 108 14.23 9.93 1.92
CA THR A 108 15.27 9.84 0.87
C THR A 108 15.20 10.98 -0.14
N GLY A 109 14.08 11.68 -0.24
CA GLY A 109 13.83 12.71 -1.25
C GLY A 109 13.59 12.13 -2.65
N GLU A 110 13.31 10.83 -2.75
CA GLU A 110 13.13 10.11 -4.02
C GLU A 110 11.67 9.86 -4.33
N ASP A 111 11.28 10.11 -5.59
CA ASP A 111 10.02 9.57 -6.11
C ASP A 111 10.07 8.04 -6.26
N VAL A 112 8.97 7.45 -6.73
CA VAL A 112 8.85 5.98 -6.84
C VAL A 112 9.89 5.39 -7.79
N LEU A 113 10.17 6.04 -8.92
CA LEU A 113 11.11 5.52 -9.92
C LEU A 113 12.56 5.66 -9.44
N ALA A 114 12.91 6.80 -8.84
CA ALA A 114 14.23 7.04 -8.27
C ALA A 114 14.54 6.03 -7.15
N PHE A 115 13.62 5.87 -6.19
CA PHE A 115 13.77 4.90 -5.10
C PHE A 115 13.89 3.46 -5.63
N LEU A 116 13.06 3.08 -6.61
CA LEU A 116 13.14 1.75 -7.23
C LEU A 116 14.49 1.50 -7.91
N ASN A 117 15.03 2.50 -8.61
CA ASN A 117 16.33 2.39 -9.25
C ASN A 117 17.46 2.22 -8.22
N ALA A 118 17.45 3.00 -7.14
CA ALA A 118 18.40 2.87 -6.05
C ALA A 118 18.35 1.46 -5.43
N MET A 119 17.15 0.99 -5.08
CA MET A 119 16.94 -0.36 -4.52
C MET A 119 17.33 -1.48 -5.49
N TYR A 120 17.08 -1.33 -6.79
CA TYR A 120 17.45 -2.32 -7.80
C TYR A 120 18.98 -2.41 -7.99
N LEU A 121 19.69 -1.28 -7.93
CA LEU A 121 21.15 -1.26 -8.05
C LEU A 121 21.83 -1.99 -6.90
N GLU A 122 21.32 -1.84 -5.67
CA GLU A 122 21.85 -2.52 -4.50
C GLU A 122 21.37 -3.98 -4.41
N HIS A 123 20.12 -4.23 -4.78
CA HIS A 123 19.44 -5.50 -4.60
C HIS A 123 18.57 -5.85 -5.83
N PRO A 124 19.16 -6.33 -6.94
CA PRO A 124 18.40 -6.61 -8.15
C PRO A 124 17.50 -7.84 -7.99
N THR A 125 16.23 -7.71 -8.38
CA THR A 125 15.25 -8.80 -8.41
C THR A 125 14.42 -8.73 -9.69
N HIS A 126 13.82 -9.86 -10.10
CA HIS A 126 12.88 -9.87 -11.22
C HIS A 126 11.63 -9.02 -10.93
N ASN A 127 11.20 -8.97 -9.67
CA ASN A 127 10.05 -8.17 -9.25
C ASN A 127 10.31 -6.67 -9.41
N ARG A 128 11.44 -6.15 -8.90
CA ARG A 128 11.85 -4.75 -9.09
C ARG A 128 12.06 -4.38 -10.55
N GLN A 129 12.56 -5.32 -11.37
CA GLN A 129 12.64 -5.13 -12.82
C GLN A 129 11.24 -4.93 -13.43
N HIS A 130 10.28 -5.79 -13.11
CA HIS A 130 8.91 -5.67 -13.60
C HIS A 130 8.21 -4.41 -13.09
N MET A 131 8.41 -4.02 -11.83
CA MET A 131 7.91 -2.76 -11.28
C MET A 131 8.43 -1.58 -12.13
N ARG A 132 9.71 -1.59 -12.50
CA ARG A 132 10.34 -0.52 -13.27
C ARG A 132 9.75 -0.42 -14.67
N GLU A 133 9.59 -1.57 -15.33
CA GLU A 133 8.94 -1.65 -16.64
C GLU A 133 7.50 -1.14 -16.58
N LEU A 134 6.77 -1.46 -15.52
CA LEU A 134 5.40 -1.00 -15.34
C LEU A 134 5.31 0.52 -15.19
N ILE A 135 6.20 1.13 -14.42
CA ILE A 135 6.27 2.60 -14.26
C ILE A 135 6.57 3.25 -15.61
N LEU A 136 7.62 2.79 -16.30
CA LEU A 136 8.08 3.38 -17.57
C LEU A 136 7.06 3.24 -18.71
N ASN A 137 6.23 2.20 -18.68
CA ASN A 137 5.17 1.97 -19.66
C ASN A 137 3.82 2.57 -19.24
N SER A 138 3.72 3.22 -18.07
CA SER A 138 2.49 3.83 -17.60
C SER A 138 2.22 5.13 -18.38
N PRO A 139 1.07 5.28 -19.05
CA PRO A 139 0.74 6.46 -19.86
C PRO A 139 0.64 7.75 -19.05
N ILE A 140 0.61 7.66 -17.71
CA ILE A 140 0.48 8.79 -16.79
C ILE A 140 1.79 9.60 -16.70
N ILE A 141 2.95 8.99 -16.96
CA ILE A 141 4.26 9.65 -16.77
C ILE A 141 4.67 10.53 -17.95
N TYR A 142 4.07 10.33 -19.14
CA TYR A 142 4.42 11.07 -20.37
C TYR A 142 3.27 11.93 -20.92
N SER A 143 2.63 12.74 -20.06
CA SER A 143 1.75 13.83 -20.52
C SER A 143 2.33 15.24 -20.27
N GLY A 144 3.57 15.33 -19.79
CA GLY A 144 4.30 16.59 -19.62
C GLY A 144 5.56 16.65 -20.46
N SER A 145 5.44 17.07 -21.73
CA SER A 145 6.53 17.60 -22.55
C SER A 145 6.07 18.88 -23.22
#